data_AF-A0A7X5VPU5-F1
#
_entry.id   AF-A0A7X5VPU5-F1
#
_cell.length_a   1.000
_cell.length_b   1.000
_cell.length_c   1.000
_cell.angle_alpha   90.00
_cell.angle_beta   90.00
_cell.angle_gamma   90.00
#
_symmetry.space_group_name_H-M   'P 1'
#
loop_
_entity.id
_entity.type
_entity.pdbx_description
1 polymer ?
#
loop_
_entity_poly.entity_id
_entity_poly.type
_entity_poly.pdbx_seq_one_letter_code
_entity_poly.pdbx_strand_id
1 'polypeptide(L)' 'DQQMQEMLGVSQWVDGKTGVDAAMELLYTTTLNIDGIWGGYTGEGTKTILPHRATAKVDSRLPPDIDP' A
#
# COMPACT_ATOMS: atom_id res chain seq x y z
N ASP A 1 3.61 -11.32 -20.68
CA ASP A 1 4.21 -11.04 -19.36
C ASP A 1 5.66 -10.56 -19.40
N GLN A 2 6.62 -11.33 -19.94
CA GLN A 2 8.05 -10.94 -19.94
C GLN A 2 8.34 -9.50 -20.41
N GLN A 3 7.75 -9.09 -21.54
CA GLN A 3 7.94 -7.72 -22.04
C GLN A 3 7.46 -6.63 -21.05
N MET A 4 6.33 -6.87 -20.37
CA MET A 4 5.78 -5.93 -19.39
C MET A 4 6.61 -5.92 -18.10
N GLN A 5 7.10 -7.09 -17.70
CA GLN A 5 8.01 -7.25 -16.55
C GLN A 5 9.34 -6.52 -16.79
N GLU A 6 9.93 -6.68 -17.98
CA GLU A 6 11.13 -5.94 -18.40
C GLU A 6 10.89 -4.42 -18.41
N MET A 7 9.76 -3.97 -18.96
CA MET A 7 9.41 -2.55 -19.02
C MET A 7 9.27 -1.92 -17.63
N LEU A 8 8.67 -2.63 -16.67
CA LEU A 8 8.45 -2.14 -15.31
C LEU A 8 9.61 -2.48 -14.36
N GLY A 9 10.63 -3.20 -14.82
CA GLY A 9 11.79 -3.58 -14.03
C GLY A 9 11.49 -4.58 -12.91
N VAL A 10 10.48 -5.43 -13.07
CA VAL A 10 10.08 -6.43 -12.07
C VAL A 10 10.44 -7.83 -12.51
N SER A 11 10.87 -8.68 -11.57
CA SER A 11 11.21 -10.08 -11.86
C SER A 11 10.01 -11.02 -11.85
N GLN A 12 8.93 -10.63 -11.18
CA GLN A 12 7.69 -11.39 -11.06
C GLN A 12 6.54 -10.48 -10.61
N TRP A 13 5.30 -10.93 -10.81
CA TRP A 13 4.11 -10.30 -10.27
C TRP A 13 3.79 -10.82 -8.87
N VAL A 14 3.14 -9.99 -8.06
CA VAL A 14 2.67 -10.38 -6.71
C VAL A 14 1.65 -11.52 -6.83
N ASP A 15 1.70 -12.48 -5.91
CA ASP A 15 0.83 -13.67 -5.85
C ASP A 15 0.83 -14.56 -7.10
N GLY A 16 1.85 -14.46 -7.97
CA GLY A 16 1.92 -15.24 -9.20
C GLY A 16 0.89 -14.85 -10.26
N LYS A 17 0.30 -13.65 -10.15
CA LYS A 17 -0.67 -13.10 -11.11
C LYS A 17 -0.07 -12.97 -12.52
N THR A 18 -0.93 -12.96 -13.53
CA THR A 18 -0.51 -12.52 -14.87
C THR A 18 -0.37 -10.99 -14.87
N GLY A 19 0.35 -10.42 -15.84
CA GLY A 19 0.49 -8.97 -15.94
C GLY A 19 -0.84 -8.26 -16.22
N VAL A 20 -1.76 -8.93 -16.92
CA VAL A 20 -3.12 -8.42 -17.16
C VAL A 20 -3.91 -8.38 -15.87
N ASP A 21 -3.90 -9.46 -15.07
CA ASP A 21 -4.61 -9.50 -13.80
C ASP A 21 -4.06 -8.46 -12.82
N ALA A 22 -2.74 -8.30 -12.75
CA ALA A 22 -2.09 -7.27 -11.94
C ALA A 22 -2.48 -5.85 -12.36
N ALA A 23 -2.58 -5.58 -13.67
CA ALA A 23 -3.02 -4.30 -14.18
C ALA A 23 -4.51 -4.04 -13.90
N MET A 24 -5.36 -5.06 -14.01
CA MET A 24 -6.78 -4.96 -13.66
C MET A 24 -6.98 -4.65 -12.18
N GLU A 25 -6.23 -5.31 -11.30
CA GLU A 25 -6.29 -5.05 -9.87
C GLU A 25 -5.85 -3.63 -9.53
N LEU A 26 -4.73 -3.17 -10.10
CA LEU A 26 -4.23 -1.81 -9.92
C LEU A 26 -5.24 -0.73 -10.33
N LEU A 27 -6.00 -0.97 -11.40
CA LEU A 27 -6.90 0.02 -11.99
C LEU A 27 -8.32 -0.01 -11.43
N TYR A 28 -8.81 -1.18 -11.01
CA TYR A 28 -10.23 -1.39 -10.74
C TYR A 28 -10.53 -2.01 -9.37
N THR A 29 -9.52 -2.21 -8.52
CA THR A 29 -9.75 -2.70 -7.15
C THR A 29 -9.56 -1.59 -6.13
N THR A 30 -10.39 -1.59 -5.09
CA THR A 30 -10.25 -0.66 -3.96
C THR A 30 -8.95 -0.93 -3.21
N THR A 31 -8.23 0.13 -2.87
CA THR A 31 -7.00 0.04 -2.05
C THR A 31 -7.19 0.62 -0.66
N LEU A 32 -6.34 0.24 0.29
CA LEU A 32 -6.22 0.91 1.59
C LEU A 32 -4.74 1.19 1.85
N ASN A 33 -4.38 2.45 1.87
CA ASN A 33 -3.01 2.91 2.06
C ASN A 33 -2.81 3.44 3.48
N ILE A 34 -1.65 3.14 4.07
CA ILE A 34 -1.18 3.77 5.29
C ILE A 34 -0.18 4.85 4.89
N ASP A 35 -0.63 6.10 4.94
CA ASP A 35 0.20 7.28 4.68
C ASP A 35 1.24 7.51 5.77
N GLY A 36 0.91 7.11 7.00
CA GLY A 36 1.79 7.23 8.14
C GLY A 36 1.13 6.77 9.43
N ILE A 37 1.94 6.35 10.38
CA ILE A 37 1.54 5.95 11.73
C ILE A 37 2.47 6.63 12.73
N TRP A 38 1.90 7.20 13.79
CA TRP A 38 2.67 7.85 14.84
C TRP A 38 2.04 7.65 16.22
N GLY A 39 2.89 7.53 17.22
CA GLY A 39 2.52 7.35 18.62
C GLY A 39 3.77 7.21 19.47
N GLY A 40 3.72 7.66 20.71
CA GLY A 40 4.89 7.62 21.59
C GLY A 40 6.02 8.52 21.14
N TYR A 41 7.23 7.97 21.02
CA TYR A 41 8.46 8.71 20.68
C TYR A 41 8.87 8.45 19.24
N THR A 42 8.93 9.50 18.41
CA THR A 42 9.24 9.44 16.97
C THR A 42 10.52 10.16 16.58
N GLY A 43 11.34 10.57 17.56
CA GLY A 43 12.65 11.18 17.33
C GLY A 43 13.75 10.15 17.12
N GLU A 44 14.97 10.62 16.83
CA GLU A 44 16.13 9.73 16.73
C GLU A 44 16.45 9.04 18.05
N GLY A 45 16.95 7.80 17.97
CA GLY A 45 17.26 6.99 19.14
C GLY A 45 16.04 6.24 19.69
N THR A 46 16.07 5.91 20.98
CA THR A 46 15.02 5.08 21.60
C THR A 46 14.54 5.69 22.91
N LYS A 47 13.26 5.46 23.22
CA LYS A 47 12.67 5.83 24.50
C LYS A 47 11.73 4.72 24.96
N THR A 48 11.99 4.15 26.14
CA THR A 48 11.19 3.07 26.73
C THR A 48 9.94 3.64 27.41
N ILE A 49 8.90 3.87 26.62
CA ILE A 49 7.61 4.37 27.11
C ILE A 49 6.46 3.48 26.65
N LEU A 50 5.36 3.54 27.41
CA LEU A 50 4.08 2.95 27.03
C LEU A 50 3.21 4.06 26.42
N PRO A 51 3.13 4.21 25.09
CA PRO A 51 2.24 5.17 24.48
C PRO A 51 0.78 4.76 24.74
N HIS A 52 0.02 5.65 25.36
CA HIS A 52 -1.41 5.42 25.61
C HIS A 52 -2.28 5.62 24.36
N ARG A 53 -1.72 6.17 23.27
CA ARG A 53 -2.41 6.43 22.01
C ARG A 53 -1.44 6.38 20.83
N ALA A 54 -1.92 5.85 19.71
CA ALA A 54 -1.32 5.96 18.40
C ALA A 54 -2.37 6.47 17.41
N THR A 55 -1.92 7.08 16.33
CA THR A 55 -2.76 7.57 15.23
C THR A 55 -2.15 7.11 13.92
N ALA A 56 -3.00 6.75 12.97
CA ALA A 56 -2.61 6.48 11.60
C ALA A 56 -3.38 7.40 10.67
N LYS A 57 -2.71 7.87 9.62
CA LYS A 57 -3.34 8.50 8.46
C LYS A 57 -3.47 7.42 7.39
N VAL A 58 -4.69 7.24 6.91
CA VAL A 58 -5.01 6.28 5.86
C VAL A 58 -5.82 6.96 4.78
N ASP A 59 -5.64 6.51 3.54
CA ASP A 59 -6.50 6.84 2.41
C ASP A 59 -6.90 5.57 1.66
N SER A 60 -7.95 5.70 0.85
CA SER A 60 -8.42 4.62 -0.01
C SER A 60 -8.63 5.17 -1.41
N ARG A 61 -8.28 4.37 -2.43
CA ARG A 61 -8.65 4.65 -3.81
C ARG A 61 -9.89 3.85 -4.15
N LEU A 62 -10.95 4.57 -4.50
CA LEU A 62 -12.26 4.01 -4.81
C LEU A 62 -12.46 4.04 -6.33
N PRO A 63 -12.65 2.88 -6.98
CA PRO A 63 -13.13 2.81 -8.35
C PRO A 63 -14.54 3.42 -8.51
N PRO A 64 -15.02 3.62 -9.75
CA PRO A 64 -16.40 4.05 -9.99
C PRO A 64 -17.42 3.18 -9.25
N ASP A 65 -18.53 3.81 -8.84
CA ASP A 65 -19.65 3.18 -8.13
C ASP A 65 -19.33 2.66 -6.71
N ILE A 66 -18.25 3.13 -6.08
CA ILE A 66 -17.93 2.89 -4.68
C ILE A 66 -18.08 4.18 -3.86
N ASP A 67 -18.99 4.16 -2.89
CA ASP A 67 -19.27 5.30 -2.01
C ASP A 67 -18.28 5.36 -0.82
N PRO A 68 -17.83 6.57 -0.40
CA PRO A 68 -16.96 6.78 0.76
C PRO A 68 -17.56 6.43 2.13
#